data_AF-A0A1Y5FEA8-F1
#
_entry.id   AF-A0A1Y5FEA8-F1
#
_cell.length_a   1.000
_cell.length_b   1.000
_cell.length_c   1.000
_cell.angle_alpha   90.00
_cell.angle_beta   90.00
_cell.angle_gamma   90.00
#
_symmetry.space_group_name_H-M   'P 1'
#
loop_
_entity.id
_entity.type
_entity.pdbx_description
1 polymer ?
#
loop_
_entity_poly.entity_id
_entity_poly.type
_entity_poly.pdbx_seq_one_letter_code
_entity_poly.pdbx_strand_id
1 'polypeptide(L)'
;MKFARFVVVTSFLLLAMSQWSNASETRCITRLTNDYSQDSITHTMDLNDYEVRDYGNDHLAFSIKMIRNLLSEVGCSRTAINFGRSARGRSHNRCDQVLRGVPGSRVCYVETNLGYFFVTRDMLTNVHVTFNRWD
;
A
#
# COMPACT_ATOMS: atom_id res chain seq x y z
N MET A 1 -3.54 -47.69 -4.62
CA MET A 1 -4.52 -46.79 -3.92
C MET A 1 -3.89 -45.83 -2.90
N LYS A 2 -2.77 -46.13 -2.23
CA LYS A 2 -2.14 -45.22 -1.24
C LYS A 2 -1.58 -43.91 -1.84
N PHE A 3 -1.02 -43.97 -3.06
CA PHE A 3 -0.50 -42.79 -3.77
C PHE A 3 -1.58 -41.77 -4.15
N ALA A 4 -2.75 -42.23 -4.63
CA ALA A 4 -3.86 -41.34 -4.98
C ALA A 4 -4.41 -40.57 -3.77
N ARG A 5 -4.45 -41.21 -2.58
CA ARG A 5 -4.84 -40.53 -1.33
C ARG A 5 -3.83 -39.46 -0.92
N PHE A 6 -2.54 -39.70 -1.10
CA PHE A 6 -1.50 -38.72 -0.77
C PHE A 6 -1.58 -37.48 -1.67
N VAL A 7 -1.76 -37.68 -2.99
CA VAL A 7 -1.88 -36.60 -3.97
C VAL A 7 -3.11 -35.73 -3.70
N VAL A 8 -4.25 -36.34 -3.39
CA VAL A 8 -5.48 -35.61 -3.07
C VAL A 8 -5.31 -34.77 -1.80
N VAL A 9 -4.71 -35.33 -0.74
CA VAL A 9 -4.47 -34.60 0.52
C VAL A 9 -3.49 -33.44 0.32
N THR A 10 -2.39 -33.66 -0.41
CA THR A 10 -1.42 -32.59 -0.69
C THR A 10 -2.00 -31.48 -1.57
N SER A 11 -2.85 -31.83 -2.54
CA SER A 11 -3.48 -30.84 -3.42
C SER A 11 -4.53 -30.00 -2.68
N PHE A 12 -5.25 -30.60 -1.73
CA PHE A 12 -6.22 -29.89 -0.88
C PHE A 12 -5.53 -28.90 0.07
N LEU A 13 -4.39 -29.30 0.65
CA LEU A 13 -3.57 -28.43 1.51
C LEU A 13 -3.02 -27.20 0.76
N LEU A 14 -2.56 -27.38 -0.49
CA LEU A 14 -2.07 -26.27 -1.32
C LEU A 14 -3.18 -25.28 -1.71
N LEU A 15 -4.40 -25.78 -1.96
CA LEU A 15 -5.57 -24.93 -2.24
C LEU A 15 -6.04 -24.15 -0.99
N ALA A 16 -5.95 -24.74 0.19
CA ALA A 16 -6.29 -24.03 1.42
C ALA A 16 -5.32 -22.86 1.72
N MET A 17 -4.02 -23.03 1.42
CA MET A 17 -3.01 -21.99 1.65
C MET A 17 -3.16 -20.78 0.72
N SER A 18 -3.66 -20.95 -0.51
CA SER A 18 -3.82 -19.84 -1.47
C SER A 18 -5.00 -18.91 -1.15
N GLN A 19 -5.98 -19.36 -0.38
CA GLN A 19 -7.10 -18.51 0.07
C GLN A 19 -6.70 -17.54 1.19
N TRP A 20 -5.65 -17.86 1.95
CA TRP A 20 -5.26 -17.08 3.13
C TRP A 20 -4.50 -15.81 2.76
N SER A 21 -3.74 -15.81 1.65
CA SER A 21 -3.01 -14.63 1.19
C SER A 21 -3.96 -13.52 0.74
N ASN A 22 -4.97 -13.86 -0.08
CA ASN A 22 -5.94 -12.90 -0.61
C ASN A 22 -6.85 -12.31 0.48
N ALA A 23 -7.19 -13.10 1.51
CA ALA A 23 -8.02 -12.63 2.61
C ALA A 23 -7.38 -11.46 3.40
N SER A 24 -6.05 -11.33 3.38
CA SER A 24 -5.36 -10.20 4.02
C SER A 24 -5.43 -8.92 3.19
N GLU A 25 -5.36 -9.05 1.86
CA GLU A 25 -5.42 -7.94 0.91
C GLU A 25 -6.83 -7.35 0.87
N THR A 26 -7.86 -8.20 0.71
CA THR A 26 -9.26 -7.77 0.69
C THR A 26 -9.62 -7.02 1.97
N ARG A 27 -9.28 -7.57 3.14
CA ARG A 27 -9.53 -6.90 4.43
C ARG A 27 -8.81 -5.56 4.54
N CYS A 28 -7.60 -5.45 3.99
CA CYS A 28 -6.87 -4.19 3.99
C CYS A 28 -7.56 -3.14 3.12
N ILE A 29 -7.99 -3.52 1.91
CA ILE A 29 -8.74 -2.64 1.02
C ILE A 29 -10.04 -2.20 1.69
N THR A 30 -10.82 -3.11 2.27
CA THR A 30 -12.05 -2.79 3.02
C THR A 30 -11.80 -1.71 4.08
N ARG A 31 -10.69 -1.77 4.81
CA ARG A 31 -10.38 -0.77 5.84
C ARG A 31 -9.89 0.55 5.26
N LEU A 32 -9.10 0.52 4.18
CA LEU A 32 -8.69 1.72 3.48
C LEU A 32 -9.90 2.46 2.90
N THR A 33 -10.83 1.74 2.27
CA THR A 33 -12.00 2.33 1.57
C THR A 33 -13.22 2.54 2.46
N ASN A 34 -13.10 2.26 3.76
CA ASN A 34 -14.21 2.32 4.72
C ASN A 34 -15.43 1.50 4.22
N ASP A 35 -15.22 0.20 4.11
CA ASP A 35 -16.14 -0.81 3.57
C ASP A 35 -16.60 -0.56 2.13
N TYR A 36 -15.65 -0.18 1.26
CA TYR A 36 -15.90 0.13 -0.15
C TYR A 36 -16.90 1.28 -0.38
N SER A 37 -17.11 2.13 0.64
CA SER A 37 -17.96 3.31 0.49
C SER A 37 -17.37 4.36 -0.47
N GLN A 38 -16.06 4.34 -0.67
CA GLN A 38 -15.34 5.25 -1.57
C GLN A 38 -14.22 4.50 -2.32
N ASP A 39 -14.13 4.71 -3.63
CA ASP A 39 -13.04 4.16 -4.46
C ASP A 39 -11.73 4.94 -4.33
N SER A 40 -11.81 6.19 -3.86
CA SER A 40 -10.71 7.09 -3.58
C SER A 40 -10.91 7.74 -2.22
N ILE A 41 -9.89 7.72 -1.37
CA ILE A 41 -9.94 8.27 -0.02
C ILE A 41 -8.61 8.87 0.37
N THR A 42 -8.64 10.01 1.06
CA THR A 42 -7.45 10.69 1.53
C THR A 42 -7.35 10.60 3.05
N HIS A 43 -6.20 10.14 3.52
CA HIS A 43 -5.83 10.11 4.93
C HIS A 43 -4.78 11.18 5.20
N THR A 44 -4.99 11.98 6.24
CA THR A 44 -4.02 12.96 6.70
C THR A 44 -3.31 12.41 7.92
N MET A 45 -1.98 12.44 7.89
CA MET A 45 -1.12 11.98 8.98
C MET A 45 -0.21 13.12 9.41
N ASP A 46 -0.09 13.36 10.72
CA ASP A 46 0.92 14.27 11.25
C ASP A 46 2.25 13.52 11.43
N LEU A 47 3.34 14.04 10.85
CA LEU A 47 4.68 13.48 11.01
C LEU A 47 5.16 13.44 12.46
N ASN A 48 4.63 14.28 13.34
CA ASN A 48 4.99 14.28 14.77
C ASN A 48 4.52 13.01 15.49
N ASP A 49 3.50 12.32 14.97
CA ASP A 49 2.93 11.11 15.57
C ASP A 49 3.73 9.84 15.22
N TYR A 50 4.72 9.96 14.32
CA TYR A 50 5.42 8.83 13.75
C TYR A 50 6.93 8.96 13.84
N GLU A 51 7.59 7.85 14.18
CA GLU A 51 9.05 7.73 14.04
C GLU A 51 9.44 7.62 12.55
N VAL A 52 9.64 8.77 11.92
CA VAL A 52 10.07 8.91 10.54
C VAL A 52 11.48 9.51 10.55
N ARG A 53 12.47 8.71 10.18
CA ARG A 53 13.83 9.21 9.97
C ARG A 53 13.85 10.26 8.85
N ASP A 54 14.91 11.07 8.82
CA ASP A 54 15.16 11.90 7.65
C ASP A 54 15.54 11.02 6.44
N TYR A 55 14.83 11.24 5.33
CA TYR A 55 15.07 10.57 4.04
C TYR A 55 15.82 11.48 3.06
N GLY A 56 16.07 12.75 3.42
CA GLY A 56 16.74 13.72 2.56
C GLY A 56 16.06 13.82 1.19
N ASN A 57 16.79 13.44 0.14
CA ASN A 57 16.32 13.46 -1.25
C ASN A 57 15.64 12.15 -1.71
N ASP A 58 15.55 11.13 -0.85
CA ASP A 58 14.86 9.87 -1.18
C ASP A 58 13.35 9.97 -0.89
N HIS A 59 12.68 10.75 -1.73
CA HIS A 59 11.26 11.03 -1.58
C HIS A 59 10.39 9.78 -1.76
N LEU A 60 10.82 8.83 -2.59
CA LEU A 60 10.09 7.58 -2.79
C LEU A 60 10.14 6.72 -1.52
N ALA A 61 11.31 6.56 -0.89
CA ALA A 61 11.41 5.81 0.34
C ALA A 61 10.61 6.45 1.49
N PHE A 62 10.60 7.79 1.57
CA PHE A 62 9.73 8.53 2.48
C PHE A 62 8.25 8.19 2.23
N SER A 63 7.78 8.29 0.98
CA SER A 63 6.38 7.98 0.64
C SER A 63 6.01 6.54 0.96
N ILE A 64 6.87 5.57 0.66
CA ILE A 64 6.65 4.16 1.02
C ILE A 64 6.57 3.99 2.55
N LYS A 65 7.39 4.71 3.33
CA LYS A 65 7.33 4.67 4.79
C LYS A 65 6.01 5.25 5.31
N MET A 66 5.54 6.37 4.76
CA MET A 66 4.25 6.96 5.15
C MET A 66 3.08 6.06 4.80
N ILE A 67 3.08 5.44 3.62
CA ILE A 67 2.06 4.43 3.25
C ILE A 67 2.09 3.26 4.23
N ARG A 68 3.27 2.77 4.64
CA ARG A 68 3.37 1.70 5.65
C ARG A 68 2.83 2.11 7.02
N ASN A 69 3.02 3.37 7.42
CA ASN A 69 2.48 3.88 8.68
C ASN A 69 0.94 3.93 8.61
N LEU A 70 0.36 4.49 7.54
CA LEU A 70 -1.08 4.47 7.30
C LEU A 70 -1.65 3.06 7.35
N LEU A 71 -1.03 2.12 6.64
CA LEU A 71 -1.48 0.72 6.61
C LEU A 71 -1.44 0.08 8.00
N SER A 72 -0.46 0.43 8.82
CA SER A 72 -0.39 -0.04 10.20
C SER A 72 -1.51 0.58 11.05
N GLU A 73 -1.82 1.86 10.86
CA GLU A 73 -2.88 2.59 11.57
C GLU A 73 -4.27 1.97 11.29
N VAL A 74 -4.57 1.71 10.02
CA VAL A 74 -5.82 1.00 9.64
C VAL A 74 -5.76 -0.50 9.94
N GLY A 75 -4.65 -1.01 10.48
CA GLY A 75 -4.47 -2.39 10.93
C GLY A 75 -4.33 -3.43 9.81
N CYS A 76 -3.86 -3.03 8.63
CA CYS A 76 -3.48 -3.96 7.58
C CYS A 76 -2.28 -4.83 7.99
N SER A 77 -2.27 -6.09 7.56
CA SER A 77 -1.07 -6.93 7.68
C SER A 77 0.06 -6.36 6.82
N ARG A 78 1.31 -6.44 7.29
CA ARG A 78 2.49 -6.09 6.49
C ARG A 78 2.60 -6.90 5.20
N THR A 79 2.07 -8.12 5.19
CA THR A 79 2.07 -9.01 4.02
C THR A 79 0.95 -8.71 3.04
N ALA A 80 -0.02 -7.86 3.40
CA ALA A 80 -1.13 -7.51 2.52
C ALA A 80 -0.69 -6.59 1.39
N ILE A 81 0.44 -5.89 1.53
CA ILE A 81 0.93 -4.95 0.52
C ILE A 81 2.25 -5.40 -0.10
N ASN A 82 2.36 -5.21 -1.40
CA ASN A 82 3.54 -5.39 -2.20
C ASN A 82 3.81 -4.13 -3.03
N PHE A 83 4.97 -3.49 -2.78
CA PHE A 83 5.40 -2.29 -3.48
C PHE A 83 6.19 -2.57 -4.77
N GLY A 84 6.50 -3.84 -5.06
CA GLY A 84 7.23 -4.28 -6.25
C GLY A 84 6.34 -4.94 -7.30
N ARG A 85 5.11 -5.32 -6.94
CA ARG A 85 4.14 -5.98 -7.83
C ARG A 85 2.79 -5.28 -7.72
N SER A 86 2.19 -5.00 -8.87
CA SER A 86 0.84 -4.47 -9.01
C SER A 86 -0.10 -5.48 -9.66
N ALA A 87 -1.39 -5.10 -9.82
CA ALA A 87 -2.38 -5.93 -10.50
C ALA A 87 -1.99 -6.28 -11.94
N ARG A 88 -1.21 -5.42 -12.62
CA ARG A 88 -0.82 -5.57 -14.03
C ARG A 88 0.63 -6.02 -14.23
N GLY A 89 1.38 -6.31 -13.16
CA GLY A 89 2.76 -6.79 -13.25
C GLY A 89 3.69 -6.11 -12.26
N ARG A 90 4.77 -5.49 -12.75
CA ARG A 90 5.73 -4.77 -11.88
C ARG A 90 5.14 -3.42 -11.48
N SER A 91 5.25 -3.07 -10.20
CA SER A 91 4.82 -1.75 -9.73
C SER A 91 5.64 -0.62 -10.37
N HIS A 92 4.96 0.45 -10.76
CA HIS A 92 5.59 1.71 -11.18
C HIS A 92 5.45 2.76 -10.09
N ASN A 93 6.50 3.52 -9.81
CA ASN A 93 6.47 4.59 -8.82
C ASN A 93 7.18 5.82 -9.40
N ARG A 94 6.70 7.02 -9.08
CA ARG A 94 7.33 8.27 -9.53
C ARG A 94 7.08 9.38 -8.52
N CYS A 95 8.13 10.13 -8.21
CA CYS A 95 8.03 11.37 -7.46
C CYS A 95 8.40 12.53 -8.38
N ASP A 96 7.54 13.54 -8.47
CA ASP A 96 7.78 14.70 -9.31
C ASP A 96 7.39 16.00 -8.61
N GLN A 97 8.05 17.09 -8.97
CA GLN A 97 7.66 18.42 -8.50
C GLN A 97 6.55 18.94 -9.40
N VAL A 98 5.38 19.21 -8.83
CA VAL A 98 4.29 19.85 -9.58
C VAL A 98 4.70 21.27 -10.00
N LEU A 99 5.40 21.99 -9.12
CA LEU A 99 6.02 23.28 -9.39
C LEU A 99 7.53 23.14 -9.35
N ARG A 100 8.16 23.26 -10.52
CA ARG A 100 9.63 23.17 -10.66
C ARG A 100 10.31 24.17 -9.74
N GLY A 101 11.31 23.70 -8.99
CA GLY A 101 12.09 24.55 -8.09
C GLY A 101 11.41 24.82 -6.74
N VAL A 102 10.21 24.26 -6.49
CA VAL A 102 9.53 24.34 -5.20
C VAL A 102 9.55 22.96 -4.54
N PRO A 103 10.47 22.67 -3.61
CA PRO A 103 10.62 21.35 -2.99
C PRO A 103 9.34 20.81 -2.33
N GLY A 104 8.54 21.69 -1.72
CA GLY A 104 7.27 21.32 -1.07
C GLY A 104 6.14 20.95 -2.04
N SER A 105 6.28 21.24 -3.34
CA SER A 105 5.27 20.88 -4.35
C SER A 105 5.38 19.44 -4.85
N ARG A 106 6.23 18.63 -4.21
CA ARG A 106 6.52 17.28 -4.67
C ARG A 106 5.37 16.33 -4.34
N VAL A 107 4.98 15.55 -5.33
CA VAL A 107 3.96 14.52 -5.24
C VAL A 107 4.56 13.20 -5.67
N CYS A 108 4.33 12.15 -4.88
CA CYS A 108 4.77 10.80 -5.18
C CYS A 108 3.59 9.90 -5.49
N TYR A 109 3.59 9.28 -6.66
CA TYR A 109 2.75 8.17 -7.05
C TYR A 109 3.43 6.85 -6.71
N VAL A 110 2.73 5.96 -6.00
CA VAL A 110 3.22 4.64 -5.61
C VAL A 110 2.19 3.56 -5.95
N GLU A 111 2.56 2.61 -6.79
CA GLU A 111 1.72 1.52 -7.26
C GLU A 111 1.94 0.23 -6.47
N THR A 112 0.86 -0.45 -6.12
CA THR A 112 0.90 -1.70 -5.35
C THR A 112 -0.10 -2.73 -5.86
N ASN A 113 -0.08 -3.94 -5.28
CA ASN A 113 -1.11 -4.96 -5.50
C ASN A 113 -2.51 -4.50 -5.06
N LEU A 114 -2.63 -3.58 -4.08
CA LEU A 114 -3.92 -3.13 -3.54
C LEU A 114 -4.59 -2.03 -4.37
N GLY A 115 -3.77 -1.17 -4.98
CA GLY A 115 -4.18 0.05 -5.65
C GLY A 115 -2.98 0.96 -5.86
N TYR A 116 -3.25 2.24 -6.09
CA TYR A 116 -2.23 3.27 -6.18
C TYR A 116 -2.42 4.34 -5.10
N PHE A 117 -1.29 4.87 -4.64
CA PHE A 117 -1.23 5.90 -3.61
C PHE A 117 -0.63 7.17 -4.17
N PHE A 118 -1.21 8.31 -3.83
CA PHE A 118 -0.57 9.61 -3.96
C PHE A 118 -0.16 10.12 -2.59
N VAL A 119 1.09 10.52 -2.46
CA VAL A 119 1.63 11.09 -1.23
C VAL A 119 2.02 12.53 -1.50
N THR A 120 1.41 13.45 -0.76
CA THR A 120 1.75 14.87 -0.75
C THR A 120 2.07 15.30 0.68
N ARG A 121 2.74 16.43 0.81
CA ARG A 121 3.08 17.00 2.11
C ARG A 121 2.74 18.49 2.08
N ASP A 122 2.21 18.98 3.19
CA ASP A 122 2.09 20.42 3.38
C ASP A 122 3.43 21.05 3.82
N MET A 123 3.44 22.37 3.97
CA MET A 123 4.64 23.09 4.44
C MET A 123 4.92 22.92 5.93
N LEU A 124 4.04 22.24 6.66
CA LEU A 124 4.14 21.99 8.09
C LEU A 124 4.58 20.53 8.29
N THR A 125 3.79 19.77 9.03
CA THR A 125 4.05 18.40 9.42
C THR A 125 3.05 17.41 8.83
N ASN A 126 2.05 17.86 8.08
CA ASN A 126 1.05 16.94 7.56
C ASN A 126 1.50 16.29 6.26
N VAL A 127 1.24 14.99 6.17
CA VAL A 127 1.33 14.19 4.97
C VAL A 127 -0.06 13.73 4.60
N HIS A 128 -0.47 13.96 3.36
CA HIS A 128 -1.71 13.42 2.83
C HIS A 128 -1.38 12.20 1.98
N VAL A 129 -2.01 11.08 2.30
CA VAL A 129 -1.93 9.84 1.54
C VAL A 129 -3.30 9.54 0.97
N THR A 130 -3.45 9.76 -0.32
CA THR A 130 -4.64 9.41 -1.08
C THR A 130 -4.48 8.00 -1.61
N PHE A 131 -5.36 7.08 -1.19
CA PHE A 131 -5.46 5.74 -1.74
C PHE A 131 -6.57 5.70 -2.79
N ASN A 132 -6.27 5.12 -3.94
CA ASN A 132 -7.25 4.76 -4.95
C ASN A 132 -7.17 3.26 -5.21
N ARG A 133 -8.32 2.59 -5.11
CA ARG A 133 -8.42 1.19 -5.52
C ARG A 133 -8.19 1.07 -7.02
N TRP A 134 -7.66 -0.07 -7.45
CA TRP A 134 -7.78 -0.46 -8.86
C TRP A 134 -9.26 -0.55 -9.23
N ASP A 135 -9.68 0.28 -10.18
CA ASP A 135 -10.86 0.01 -11.01
C ASP A 135 -10.41 -0.85 -12.21
#